data_AF-U3BPB0-F1
#
_entry.id   AF-U3BPB0-F1
#
_cell.length_a   1.000
_cell.length_b   1.000
_cell.length_c   1.000
_cell.angle_alpha   90.00
_cell.angle_beta   90.00
_cell.angle_gamma   90.00
#
_symmetry.space_group_name_H-M   'P 1'
#
loop_
_entity.id
_entity.type
_entity.pdbx_description
1 polymer ?
#
loop_
_entity_poly.entity_id
_entity_poly.type
_entity_poly.pdbx_seq_one_letter_code
_entity_poly.pdbx_strand_id
1 'polypeptide(L)'
;MQTDYTLTNLQSMPREELETFSMRMLHRLVPEESASELFTFDAEETENEERLQAAKFDAMLRLHAIALSELPALFGESNNAQQNIVRMSRLLLWHFYAVSFNLEKVISLETHCNHVEVLLKSAPSDAFGWVKALTELLHQYAELNQPK
;
A
#
# COMPACT_ATOMS: atom_id res chain seq x y z
N MET A 1 -11.23 18.39 -12.44
CA MET A 1 -11.52 16.94 -12.41
C MET A 1 -10.61 16.33 -11.37
N GLN A 2 -11.15 15.64 -10.37
CA GLN A 2 -10.32 14.91 -9.40
C GLN A 2 -9.89 13.60 -10.06
N THR A 3 -8.58 13.42 -10.29
CA THR A 3 -8.00 12.22 -10.91
C THR A 3 -8.26 11.00 -10.04
N ASP A 4 -9.01 10.02 -10.53
CA ASP A 4 -9.26 8.77 -9.81
C ASP A 4 -8.18 7.74 -10.18
N TYR A 5 -7.47 7.14 -9.21
CA TYR A 5 -6.32 6.26 -9.47
C TYR A 5 -6.74 4.84 -9.94
N THR A 6 -7.63 4.80 -10.93
CA THR A 6 -7.98 3.61 -11.70
C THR A 6 -6.84 3.21 -12.63
N LEU A 7 -6.89 1.98 -13.16
CA LEU A 7 -5.87 1.44 -14.08
C LEU A 7 -5.51 2.42 -15.21
N THR A 8 -6.51 2.97 -15.91
CA THR A 8 -6.28 3.89 -17.04
C THR A 8 -5.50 5.13 -16.62
N ASN A 9 -5.82 5.71 -15.47
CA ASN A 9 -5.13 6.89 -14.98
C ASN A 9 -3.72 6.54 -14.49
N LEU A 10 -3.56 5.44 -13.74
CA LEU A 10 -2.25 4.96 -13.29
C LEU A 10 -1.29 4.67 -14.44
N GLN A 11 -1.78 4.14 -15.56
CA GLN A 11 -0.99 3.90 -16.77
C GLN A 11 -0.59 5.18 -17.51
N SER A 12 -1.42 6.22 -17.41
CA SER A 12 -1.22 7.49 -18.13
C SER A 12 -0.38 8.50 -17.35
N MET A 13 -0.30 8.37 -16.03
CA MET A 13 0.41 9.32 -15.16
C MET A 13 1.90 8.98 -15.05
N PRO A 14 2.78 10.00 -14.96
CA PRO A 14 4.18 9.78 -14.67
C PRO A 14 4.37 9.09 -13.32
N ARG A 15 5.24 8.07 -13.27
CA ARG A 15 5.56 7.34 -12.04
C ARG A 15 6.01 8.26 -10.90
N GLU A 16 6.93 9.18 -11.20
CA GLU A 16 7.46 10.14 -10.21
C GLU A 16 6.36 10.98 -9.56
N GLU A 17 5.34 11.35 -10.34
CA GLU A 17 4.19 12.10 -9.83
C GLU A 17 3.34 11.24 -8.89
N LEU A 18 3.10 9.97 -9.27
CA LEU A 18 2.38 9.02 -8.42
C LEU A 18 3.15 8.72 -7.12
N GLU A 19 4.47 8.52 -7.18
CA GLU A 19 5.32 8.35 -5.99
C GLU A 19 5.26 9.58 -5.10
N THR A 20 5.39 10.77 -5.68
CA THR A 20 5.29 12.04 -4.94
C THR A 20 3.94 12.17 -4.23
N PHE A 21 2.83 11.87 -4.91
CA PHE A 21 1.50 11.93 -4.31
C PHE A 21 1.31 10.88 -3.22
N SER A 22 1.82 9.67 -3.43
CA SER A 22 1.76 8.59 -2.46
C SER A 22 2.53 8.94 -1.19
N MET A 23 3.76 9.43 -1.33
CA MET A 23 4.59 9.85 -0.20
C MET A 23 3.97 11.01 0.57
N ARG A 24 3.43 12.01 -0.12
CA ARG A 24 2.66 13.09 0.52
C ARG A 24 1.47 12.55 1.31
N MET A 25 0.85 11.48 0.85
CA MET A 25 -0.28 10.88 1.54
C MET A 25 0.13 10.02 2.73
N LEU A 26 1.19 9.22 2.59
CA LEU A 26 1.79 8.52 3.72
C LEU A 26 2.19 9.48 4.84
N HIS A 27 2.90 10.57 4.53
CA HIS A 27 3.32 11.56 5.53
C HIS A 27 2.14 12.29 6.22
N ARG A 28 0.99 12.36 5.54
CA ARG A 28 -0.21 12.98 6.10
C ARG A 28 -0.99 12.03 7.01
N LEU A 29 -0.92 10.72 6.74
CA LEU A 29 -1.69 9.69 7.43
C LEU A 29 -0.91 9.05 8.58
N VAL A 30 0.40 8.91 8.43
CA VAL A 30 1.28 8.28 9.41
C VAL A 30 2.19 9.34 10.02
N PRO A 31 2.09 9.59 11.34
CA PRO A 31 3.02 10.47 12.04
C PRO A 31 4.48 10.01 11.86
N GLU A 32 5.39 10.97 11.78
CA GLU A 32 6.82 10.70 11.58
C GLU A 32 7.41 9.83 12.69
N GLU A 33 6.97 10.03 13.94
CA GLU A 33 7.37 9.21 15.09
C GLU A 33 6.99 7.74 14.88
N SER A 34 5.74 7.46 14.51
CA SER A 34 5.27 6.11 14.22
C SER A 34 5.99 5.48 13.04
N ALA A 35 6.28 6.25 11.99
CA ALA A 35 7.09 5.77 10.87
C ALA A 35 8.52 5.44 11.31
N SER A 36 9.16 6.31 12.10
CA SER A 36 10.51 6.09 12.63
C SER A 36 10.59 4.82 13.48
N GLU A 37 9.58 4.59 14.33
CA GLU A 37 9.49 3.37 15.15
C GLU A 37 9.41 2.10 14.30
N LEU A 38 8.60 2.10 13.22
CA LEU A 38 8.48 0.94 12.32
C LEU A 38 9.80 0.57 11.63
N PHE A 39 10.67 1.55 11.38
CA PHE A 39 11.95 1.34 10.70
C PHE A 39 13.16 1.37 11.66
N THR A 40 12.92 1.23 12.96
CA THR A 40 13.96 1.02 13.95
C THR A 40 14.15 -0.48 14.15
N PHE A 41 15.25 -1.02 13.61
CA PHE A 41 15.56 -2.45 13.64
C PHE A 41 16.58 -2.78 14.72
N ASP A 42 16.44 -3.95 15.34
CA ASP A 42 17.36 -4.42 16.36
C ASP A 42 18.68 -4.94 15.74
N ALA A 43 19.72 -5.06 16.56
CA ALA A 43 21.04 -5.53 16.12
C ALA A 43 20.94 -6.88 15.37
N GLU A 44 20.14 -7.82 15.88
CA GLU A 44 19.93 -9.14 15.28
C GLU A 44 19.31 -9.09 13.87
N GLU A 45 18.50 -8.09 13.58
CA GLU A 45 17.88 -7.89 12.27
C GLU A 45 18.85 -7.25 11.27
N THR A 46 19.83 -6.49 11.77
CA THR A 46 20.81 -5.77 10.93
C THR A 46 22.07 -6.58 10.61
N GLU A 47 22.32 -7.66 11.34
CA GLU A 47 23.50 -8.54 11.14
C GLU A 47 23.43 -9.39 9.87
N ASN A 48 22.23 -9.68 9.38
CA ASN A 48 22.01 -10.51 8.19
C ASN A 48 21.15 -9.75 7.17
N GLU A 49 21.64 -9.64 5.94
CA GLU A 49 20.95 -8.91 4.87
C GLU A 49 19.54 -9.47 4.57
N GLU A 50 19.35 -10.79 4.60
CA GLU A 50 18.05 -11.41 4.40
C GLU A 50 17.07 -11.07 5.54
N ARG A 51 17.55 -11.06 6.78
CA ARG A 51 16.76 -10.67 7.95
C ARG A 51 16.38 -9.19 7.88
N LEU A 52 17.34 -8.33 7.52
CA LEU A 52 17.10 -6.90 7.34
C LEU A 52 16.08 -6.64 6.24
N GLN A 53 16.13 -7.38 5.13
CA GLN A 53 15.13 -7.28 4.07
C GLN A 53 13.75 -7.71 4.57
N ALA A 54 13.64 -8.82 5.30
CA ALA A 54 12.38 -9.27 5.87
C ALA A 54 11.80 -8.26 6.88
N ALA A 55 12.63 -7.67 7.74
CA ALA A 55 12.19 -6.64 8.69
C ALA A 55 11.71 -5.37 7.97
N LYS A 56 12.44 -4.91 6.94
CA LYS A 56 12.01 -3.78 6.08
C LYS A 56 10.69 -4.07 5.37
N PHE A 57 10.44 -5.31 4.97
CA PHE A 57 9.17 -5.69 4.37
C PHE A 57 8.01 -5.54 5.34
N ASP A 58 8.15 -6.12 6.53
CA ASP A 58 7.13 -6.05 7.56
C ASP A 58 6.85 -4.59 7.95
N ALA A 59 7.90 -3.77 8.10
CA ALA A 59 7.78 -2.34 8.33
C ALA A 59 6.99 -1.61 7.22
N MET A 60 7.30 -1.89 5.94
CA MET A 60 6.55 -1.31 4.81
C MET A 60 5.10 -1.77 4.77
N LEU A 61 4.84 -3.04 5.06
CA LEU A 61 3.48 -3.60 5.11
C LEU A 61 2.66 -2.92 6.20
N ARG A 62 3.22 -2.79 7.41
CA ARG A 62 2.58 -2.10 8.54
C ARG A 62 2.37 -0.62 8.26
N LEU A 63 3.34 0.06 7.65
CA LEU A 63 3.22 1.47 7.26
C LEU A 63 2.00 1.70 6.36
N HIS A 64 1.84 0.88 5.32
CA HIS A 64 0.70 0.99 4.41
C HIS A 64 -0.61 0.59 5.08
N ALA A 65 -0.59 -0.41 5.96
CA ALA A 65 -1.78 -0.82 6.69
C ALA A 65 -2.31 0.27 7.62
N ILE A 66 -1.42 0.96 8.35
CA ILE A 66 -1.77 2.12 9.17
C ILE A 66 -2.29 3.26 8.29
N ALA A 67 -1.57 3.60 7.21
CA ALA A 67 -2.02 4.66 6.32
C ALA A 67 -3.43 4.41 5.76
N LEU A 68 -3.71 3.16 5.34
CA LEU A 68 -5.02 2.77 4.83
C LEU A 68 -6.12 2.84 5.90
N SER A 69 -5.83 2.50 7.16
CA SER A 69 -6.80 2.59 8.26
C SER A 69 -7.16 4.01 8.66
N GLU A 70 -6.27 4.99 8.40
CA GLU A 70 -6.50 6.40 8.76
C GLU A 70 -7.29 7.17 7.69
N LEU A 71 -7.46 6.63 6.48
CA LEU A 71 -8.21 7.30 5.40
C LEU A 71 -9.66 7.67 5.78
N PRO A 72 -10.45 6.81 6.45
CA PRO A 72 -11.79 7.17 6.88
C PRO A 72 -11.81 8.37 7.83
N ALA A 73 -10.86 8.45 8.77
CA ALA A 73 -10.73 9.59 9.68
C ALA A 73 -10.36 10.86 8.90
N LEU A 74 -9.45 10.76 7.93
CA LEU A 74 -9.00 11.90 7.14
C LEU A 74 -10.10 12.52 6.26
N PHE A 75 -11.00 11.70 5.71
CA PHE A 75 -11.99 12.13 4.73
C PHE A 75 -13.44 12.09 5.20
N GLY A 76 -13.70 11.62 6.43
CA GLY A 76 -15.05 11.35 6.96
C GLY A 76 -15.99 12.55 6.93
N GLU A 77 -15.46 13.77 7.10
CA GLU A 77 -16.25 15.01 7.08
C GLU A 77 -16.39 15.64 5.68
N SER A 78 -15.82 15.03 4.64
CA SER A 78 -15.88 15.57 3.28
C SER A 78 -17.18 15.19 2.55
N ASN A 79 -17.70 16.10 1.72
CA ASN A 79 -18.93 15.87 0.93
C ASN A 79 -18.89 14.60 0.06
N ASN A 80 -17.68 14.15 -0.32
CA ASN A 80 -17.43 12.95 -1.13
C ASN A 80 -16.56 11.93 -0.37
N ALA A 81 -16.76 11.79 0.95
CA ALA A 81 -15.94 10.96 1.84
C ALA A 81 -15.62 9.59 1.26
N GLN A 82 -16.65 8.81 0.91
CA GLN A 82 -16.46 7.45 0.38
C GLN A 82 -15.63 7.42 -0.91
N GLN A 83 -15.88 8.34 -1.83
CA GLN A 83 -15.12 8.43 -3.08
C GLN A 83 -13.66 8.81 -2.81
N ASN A 84 -13.42 9.75 -1.90
CA ASN A 84 -12.08 10.17 -1.54
C ASN A 84 -11.28 9.05 -0.84
N ILE A 85 -11.93 8.31 0.06
CA ILE A 85 -11.35 7.14 0.73
C ILE A 85 -10.93 6.12 -0.32
N VAL A 86 -11.86 5.65 -1.15
CA VAL A 86 -11.58 4.64 -2.20
C VAL A 86 -10.48 5.12 -3.13
N ARG A 87 -10.55 6.39 -3.57
CA ARG A 87 -9.52 6.98 -4.45
C ARG A 87 -8.15 6.94 -3.80
N MET A 88 -8.02 7.40 -2.55
CA MET A 88 -6.72 7.41 -1.87
C MET A 88 -6.25 6.00 -1.51
N SER A 89 -7.15 5.07 -1.21
CA SER A 89 -6.79 3.66 -1.01
C SER A 89 -6.15 3.07 -2.27
N ARG A 90 -6.67 3.37 -3.47
CA ARG A 90 -6.04 2.95 -4.74
C ARG A 90 -4.62 3.49 -4.88
N LEU A 91 -4.39 4.77 -4.56
CA LEU A 91 -3.05 5.38 -4.61
C LEU A 91 -2.07 4.68 -3.66
N LEU A 92 -2.48 4.45 -2.41
CA LEU A 92 -1.63 3.80 -1.42
C LEU A 92 -1.38 2.32 -1.76
N LEU A 93 -2.37 1.62 -2.30
CA LEU A 93 -2.20 0.23 -2.75
C LEU A 93 -1.31 0.13 -3.99
N TRP A 94 -1.42 1.09 -4.92
CA TRP A 94 -0.48 1.21 -6.03
C TRP A 94 0.94 1.46 -5.53
N HIS A 95 1.12 2.35 -4.55
CA HIS A 95 2.44 2.62 -3.98
C HIS A 95 3.02 1.38 -3.32
N PHE A 96 2.22 0.69 -2.50
CA PHE A 96 2.60 -0.60 -1.92
C PHE A 96 3.09 -1.58 -2.99
N TYR A 97 2.36 -1.71 -4.10
CA TYR A 97 2.76 -2.53 -5.25
C TYR A 97 4.05 -2.05 -5.93
N ALA A 98 4.21 -0.75 -6.13
CA ALA A 98 5.35 -0.17 -6.84
C ALA A 98 6.67 -0.24 -6.05
N VAL A 99 6.61 -0.18 -4.72
CA VAL A 99 7.81 -0.14 -3.86
C VAL A 99 8.11 -1.48 -3.18
N SER A 100 7.12 -2.37 -3.05
CA SER A 100 7.34 -3.66 -2.40
C SER A 100 8.01 -4.65 -3.35
N PHE A 101 9.22 -5.08 -2.99
CA PHE A 101 9.86 -6.34 -3.42
C PHE A 101 9.83 -6.63 -4.93
N ASN A 102 9.91 -5.59 -5.76
CA ASN A 102 9.81 -5.73 -7.21
C ASN A 102 8.55 -6.47 -7.68
N LEU A 103 7.41 -6.30 -6.99
CA LEU A 103 6.15 -6.94 -7.40
C LEU A 103 5.82 -6.66 -8.88
N GLU A 104 6.21 -5.49 -9.39
CA GLU A 104 6.06 -5.11 -10.80
C GLU A 104 6.77 -6.04 -11.80
N LYS A 105 7.77 -6.81 -11.37
CA LYS A 105 8.46 -7.79 -12.23
C LYS A 105 7.67 -9.09 -12.39
N VAL A 106 6.74 -9.36 -11.48
CA VAL A 106 6.04 -10.65 -11.36
C VAL A 106 4.53 -10.51 -11.49
N ILE A 107 3.97 -9.33 -11.24
CA ILE A 107 2.54 -9.05 -11.33
C ILE A 107 2.38 -7.83 -12.24
N SER A 108 1.51 -7.95 -13.24
CA SER A 108 1.18 -6.80 -14.09
C SER A 108 0.35 -5.77 -13.31
N LEU A 109 0.46 -4.49 -13.67
CA LEU A 109 -0.36 -3.43 -13.06
C LEU A 109 -1.86 -3.70 -13.21
N GLU A 110 -2.30 -4.27 -14.34
CA GLU A 110 -3.70 -4.65 -14.55
C GLU A 110 -4.15 -5.72 -13.57
N THR A 111 -3.34 -6.77 -13.38
CA THR A 111 -3.59 -7.82 -12.39
C THR A 111 -3.68 -7.23 -10.98
N HIS A 112 -2.74 -6.36 -10.61
CA HIS A 112 -2.75 -5.67 -9.31
C HIS A 112 -4.05 -4.86 -9.12
N CYS A 113 -4.38 -3.99 -10.07
CA CYS A 113 -5.59 -3.16 -10.02
C CYS A 113 -6.86 -4.01 -9.88
N ASN A 114 -6.97 -5.14 -10.58
CA ASN A 114 -8.12 -6.03 -10.46
C ASN A 114 -8.28 -6.60 -9.05
N HIS A 115 -7.19 -7.02 -8.40
CA HIS A 115 -7.23 -7.49 -7.01
C HIS A 115 -7.56 -6.36 -6.04
N VAL A 116 -7.02 -5.15 -6.28
CA VAL A 116 -7.34 -3.95 -5.50
C VAL A 116 -8.82 -3.62 -5.56
N GLU A 117 -9.44 -3.64 -6.74
CA GLU A 117 -10.89 -3.37 -6.87
C GLU A 117 -11.76 -4.42 -6.16
N VAL A 118 -11.28 -5.66 -6.02
CA VAL A 118 -11.96 -6.68 -5.21
C VAL A 118 -11.78 -6.37 -3.72
N LEU A 119 -10.54 -6.12 -3.29
CA LEU A 119 -10.20 -5.79 -1.90
C LEU A 119 -10.98 -4.57 -1.39
N LEU A 120 -11.10 -3.52 -2.20
CA LEU A 120 -11.77 -2.27 -1.80
C LEU A 120 -13.29 -2.42 -1.61
N LYS A 121 -13.93 -3.48 -2.12
CA LYS A 121 -15.35 -3.77 -1.84
C LYS A 121 -15.57 -4.23 -0.41
N SER A 122 -14.56 -4.80 0.23
CA SER A 122 -14.56 -5.28 1.61
C SER A 122 -13.35 -4.74 2.36
N ALA A 123 -13.06 -3.45 2.16
CA ALA A 123 -11.92 -2.78 2.78
C ALA A 123 -12.00 -2.89 4.32
N PRO A 124 -10.92 -3.32 4.99
CA PRO A 124 -10.86 -3.30 6.45
C PRO A 124 -11.02 -1.89 7.03
N SER A 125 -11.51 -1.82 8.27
CA SER A 125 -11.69 -0.56 9.00
C SER A 125 -10.51 -0.19 9.91
N ASP A 126 -9.58 -1.12 10.15
CA ASP A 126 -8.49 -0.95 11.11
C ASP A 126 -7.17 -1.51 10.57
N ALA A 127 -6.07 -1.09 11.20
CA ALA A 127 -4.72 -1.43 10.74
C ALA A 127 -4.45 -2.95 10.77
N PHE A 128 -4.97 -3.68 11.75
CA PHE A 128 -4.76 -5.13 11.84
C PHE A 128 -5.47 -5.88 10.69
N GLY A 129 -6.70 -5.48 10.40
CA GLY A 129 -7.44 -5.97 9.24
C GLY A 129 -6.71 -5.66 7.93
N TRP A 130 -6.11 -4.48 7.80
CA TRP A 130 -5.30 -4.13 6.64
C TRP A 130 -4.00 -4.92 6.54
N VAL A 131 -3.29 -5.17 7.65
CA VAL A 131 -2.12 -6.06 7.67
C VAL A 131 -2.51 -7.42 7.10
N LYS A 132 -3.59 -8.02 7.60
CA LYS A 132 -4.08 -9.32 7.13
C LYS A 132 -4.42 -9.27 5.63
N ALA A 133 -5.15 -8.25 5.18
CA ALA A 133 -5.55 -8.12 3.79
C ALA A 133 -4.36 -7.94 2.84
N LEU A 134 -3.34 -7.16 3.23
CA LEU A 134 -2.13 -6.98 2.44
C LEU A 134 -1.29 -8.27 2.39
N THR A 135 -1.19 -9.01 3.51
CA THR A 135 -0.54 -10.32 3.52
C THR A 135 -1.27 -11.32 2.62
N GLU A 136 -2.60 -11.37 2.66
CA GLU A 136 -3.40 -12.22 1.77
C GLU A 136 -3.23 -11.84 0.29
N LEU A 137 -3.16 -10.54 -0.01
CA LEU A 137 -2.89 -10.05 -1.37
C LEU A 137 -1.53 -10.53 -1.89
N LEU A 138 -0.50 -10.51 -1.04
CA LEU A 138 0.83 -11.02 -1.38
C LEU A 138 0.84 -12.54 -1.60
N HIS A 139 0.09 -13.30 -0.78
CA HIS A 139 -0.06 -14.73 -1.00
C HIS A 139 -0.74 -15.03 -2.34
N GLN A 140 -1.79 -14.28 -2.70
CA GLN A 140 -2.44 -14.41 -4.01
C GLN A 140 -1.46 -14.14 -5.16
N TYR A 141 -0.60 -13.12 -5.04
CA TYR A 141 0.43 -12.84 -6.04
C TYR A 141 1.49 -13.95 -6.14
N ALA A 142 1.85 -14.58 -5.02
CA ALA A 142 2.76 -15.70 -5.00
C ALA A 142 2.14 -16.92 -5.72
N GLU A 143 0.87 -17.24 -5.47
CA GLU A 143 0.15 -18.33 -6.12
C GLU A 143 0.05 -18.17 -7.64
N LEU A 144 -0.20 -16.94 -8.12
CA LEU A 144 -0.26 -16.63 -9.55
C LEU A 144 1.08 -16.86 -10.27
N ASN A 145 2.19 -16.82 -9.55
CA ASN A 145 3.54 -16.97 -10.07
C ASN A 145 4.18 -18.32 -9.77
N GLN A 146 3.45 -19.27 -9.18
CA GLN A 146 3.99 -20.62 -8.98
C GLN A 146 4.14 -21.33 -10.34
N PRO A 147 5.33 -21.87 -10.65
CA PRO A 147 5.50 -22.71 -11.83
C PRO A 147 4.60 -23.96 -11.69
N LYS A 148 3.76 -24.19 -12.69
CA LYS A 148 2.92 -25.41 -12.79
C LYS A 148 3.76 -26.65 -13.06
#